data_AF-A0A0X8CM14-F1
#
_entry.id   AF-A0A0X8CM14-F1
#
_cell.length_a   1.000
_cell.length_b   1.000
_cell.length_c   1.000
_cell.angle_alpha   90.00
_cell.angle_beta   90.00
_cell.angle_gamma   90.00
#
_symmetry.space_group_name_H-M   'P 1'
#
loop_
_entity.id
_entity.type
_entity.pdbx_description
1 polymer ?
#
loop_
_entity_poly.entity_id
_entity_poly.type
_entity_poly.pdbx_seq_one_letter_code
_entity_poly.pdbx_strand_id
1 'polypeptide(L)'
;MQFVAVEDYKYGPASGPMRIVHLTDFSPQFAGSTACVHCSSQVPLECEACPECSKPAPPRLNFYDFFAELERRTIMDARYGGLVLGRDGPEDDIPLLQHQGAGVFVLIGAMQGGEYILSEEATKRHEAWLGEINAEKGSPPNISSTPHSTVIDTNLMPPGGALWVAYGGQFIVNRFATAKYFHELERMNVTSMVERLQMVDPDRQDQHT
;
A
#
# COMPACT_ATOMS: atom_id res chain seq x y z
N MET A 1 14.92 6.47 20.28
CA MET A 1 16.04 6.54 19.33
C MET A 1 15.46 6.98 18.01
N GLN A 2 15.77 8.20 17.57
CA GLN A 2 15.24 8.82 16.36
C GLN A 2 16.15 8.41 15.20
N PHE A 3 15.59 7.77 14.18
CA PHE A 3 16.30 7.57 12.91
C PHE A 3 15.77 8.63 11.94
N VAL A 4 16.68 9.37 11.31
CA VAL A 4 16.38 10.35 10.27
C VAL A 4 17.11 9.86 9.03
N ALA A 5 16.37 9.44 8.00
CA ALA A 5 16.93 9.27 6.67
C ALA A 5 16.86 10.62 5.96
N VAL A 6 18.00 11.14 5.53
CA VAL A 6 18.11 12.38 4.75
C VAL A 6 18.31 11.97 3.29
N GLU A 7 17.32 12.22 2.44
CA GLU A 7 17.46 12.01 0.98
C GLU A 7 18.02 13.29 0.33
N ASP A 8 19.21 13.19 -0.24
CA ASP A 8 19.76 14.20 -1.16
C ASP A 8 19.29 13.90 -2.59
N TYR A 9 18.26 14.58 -3.06
CA TYR A 9 17.88 14.57 -4.48
C TYR A 9 18.60 15.69 -5.24
N LYS A 10 19.40 15.33 -6.26
CA LYS A 10 19.93 16.28 -7.25
C LYS A 10 19.73 15.81 -8.70
N TYR A 11 18.75 16.40 -9.39
CA TYR A 11 18.82 17.16 -10.66
C TYR A 11 17.57 17.01 -11.57
N GLY A 12 16.90 18.14 -11.87
CA GLY A 12 15.90 18.31 -12.95
C GLY A 12 14.76 19.30 -12.60
N PRO A 13 14.35 20.25 -13.48
CA PRO A 13 13.85 21.57 -13.07
C PRO A 13 12.34 21.60 -12.82
N ALA A 14 11.92 21.12 -11.66
CA ALA A 14 10.68 21.54 -10.99
C ALA A 14 10.85 21.19 -9.51
N SER A 15 11.59 22.03 -8.80
CA SER A 15 11.82 21.90 -7.37
C SER A 15 10.52 22.12 -6.59
N GLY A 16 9.74 21.05 -6.42
CA GLY A 16 8.72 20.95 -5.37
C GLY A 16 9.39 20.89 -3.99
N PRO A 17 8.68 21.27 -2.91
CA PRO A 17 9.25 21.28 -1.58
C PRO A 17 9.71 19.88 -1.17
N MET A 18 10.93 19.81 -0.61
CA MET A 18 11.53 18.65 0.05
C MET A 18 10.50 18.02 1.00
N ARG A 19 10.01 16.82 0.67
CA ARG A 19 9.14 16.05 1.57
C ARG A 19 10.03 15.27 2.51
N ILE A 20 10.19 15.78 3.73
CA ILE A 20 10.67 14.97 4.85
C ILE A 20 9.61 13.89 5.09
N VAL A 21 9.91 12.64 4.76
CA VAL A 21 9.08 11.51 5.18
C VAL A 21 9.32 11.35 6.69
N HIS A 22 8.45 11.94 7.50
CA HIS A 22 8.49 11.72 8.93
C HIS A 22 8.16 10.25 9.22
N LEU A 23 9.11 9.52 9.80
CA LEU A 23 8.94 8.14 10.30
C LEU A 23 7.92 8.02 11.45
N THR A 24 7.14 9.07 11.73
CA THR A 24 6.11 9.11 12.77
C THR A 24 4.86 8.30 12.44
N ASP A 25 4.70 7.85 11.19
CA ASP A 25 3.60 6.94 10.80
C ASP A 25 3.89 5.45 11.12
N PHE A 26 5.02 5.14 11.78
CA PHE A 26 5.27 3.82 12.33
C PHE A 26 4.46 3.63 13.62
N SER A 27 3.17 3.29 13.49
CA SER A 27 2.38 2.81 14.63
C SER A 27 2.97 1.47 15.12
N PRO A 28 3.36 1.34 16.39
CA PRO A 28 4.03 0.16 16.93
C PRO A 28 3.03 -0.94 17.27
N GLN A 29 2.17 -1.32 16.33
CA GLN A 29 1.47 -2.61 16.42
C GLN A 29 2.36 -3.65 15.76
N PHE A 30 3.42 -4.04 16.46
CA PHE A 30 4.36 -5.04 15.97
C PHE A 30 3.77 -6.43 16.16
N ALA A 31 3.47 -7.10 15.06
CA ALA A 31 3.18 -8.53 15.10
C ALA A 31 4.50 -9.29 15.32
N GLY A 32 4.57 -10.09 16.39
CA GLY A 32 5.71 -11.00 16.61
C GLY A 32 5.67 -12.23 15.71
N SER A 33 4.63 -12.37 14.89
CA SER A 33 4.34 -13.54 14.08
C SER A 33 3.48 -13.19 12.86
N THR A 34 3.48 -14.08 11.86
CA THR A 34 2.63 -14.04 10.67
C THR A 34 1.77 -15.29 10.60
N ALA A 35 0.57 -15.23 10.02
CA ALA A 35 -0.22 -16.44 9.79
C ALA A 35 0.43 -17.36 8.74
N CYS A 36 0.45 -18.66 9.00
CA CYS A 36 0.86 -19.67 8.03
C CYS A 36 -0.18 -19.77 6.91
N VAL A 37 0.24 -19.64 5.65
CA VAL A 37 -0.66 -19.78 4.48
C VAL A 37 -1.27 -21.17 4.31
N HIS A 38 -0.71 -22.19 4.98
CA HIS A 38 -1.14 -23.58 4.85
C HIS A 38 -2.06 -24.08 5.98
N CYS A 39 -1.87 -23.57 7.20
CA CYS A 39 -2.62 -24.07 8.37
C CYS A 39 -3.10 -22.96 9.31
N SER A 40 -2.91 -21.69 8.94
CA SER A 40 -3.35 -20.50 9.68
C SER A 40 -2.77 -20.34 11.10
N SER A 41 -1.86 -21.21 11.53
CA SER A 41 -1.14 -21.04 12.79
C SER A 41 -0.21 -19.83 12.75
N GLN A 42 0.14 -19.31 13.93
CA GLN A 42 1.09 -18.21 14.04
C GLN A 42 2.52 -18.72 13.83
N VAL A 43 3.23 -18.12 12.87
CA VAL A 43 4.63 -18.38 12.55
C VAL A 43 5.45 -17.21 13.06
N PRO A 44 6.29 -17.39 14.10
CA PRO A 44 7.19 -16.34 14.56
C PRO A 44 8.05 -15.78 13.42
N LEU A 45 8.40 -14.49 13.50
CA LEU A 45 9.14 -13.81 12.44
C LEU A 45 10.58 -14.34 12.27
N GLU A 46 11.13 -14.95 13.31
CA GLU A 46 12.44 -15.61 13.32
C GLU A 46 12.44 -17.03 12.71
N CYS A 47 11.27 -17.63 12.48
CA CYS A 47 11.18 -18.98 11.93
C CYS A 47 11.09 -18.97 10.40
N GLU A 48 11.92 -19.78 9.74
CA GLU A 48 11.88 -20.00 8.28
C GLU A 48 10.75 -20.96 7.84
N ALA A 49 10.18 -21.71 8.77
CA ALA A 49 9.08 -22.64 8.54
C ALA A 49 8.05 -22.54 9.67
N CYS A 50 6.81 -22.92 9.34
CA CYS A 50 5.72 -23.03 10.30
C CYS A 50 6.03 -24.13 11.34
N PRO A 51 6.03 -23.83 12.65
CA PRO A 51 6.27 -24.83 13.69
C PRO A 51 5.25 -25.98 13.69
N GLU A 52 4.00 -25.69 13.29
CA GLU A 52 2.90 -26.65 13.36
C GLU A 52 2.85 -27.62 12.17
N CYS A 53 3.17 -27.15 10.96
CA CYS A 53 3.04 -27.97 9.75
C CYS A 53 4.34 -28.15 8.95
N SER A 54 5.44 -27.56 9.43
CA SER A 54 6.77 -27.59 8.83
C SER A 54 6.84 -27.06 7.38
N LYS A 55 5.80 -26.39 6.91
CA LYS A 55 5.80 -25.73 5.59
C LYS A 55 6.57 -24.41 5.66
N PRO A 56 7.18 -23.95 4.55
CA PRO A 56 7.90 -22.69 4.52
C PRO A 56 7.05 -21.52 5.02
N ALA A 57 7.69 -20.60 5.73
CA ALA A 57 7.08 -19.33 6.09
C ALA A 57 6.77 -18.52 4.80
N PRO A 58 5.81 -17.58 4.85
CA PRO A 58 5.59 -16.65 3.74
C PRO A 58 6.90 -15.91 3.41
N PRO A 59 7.17 -15.56 2.14
CA PRO A 59 8.35 -14.78 1.77
C PRO A 59 8.47 -13.48 2.58
N ARG A 60 9.69 -13.17 3.04
CA ARG A 60 9.98 -12.01 3.90
C ARG A 60 11.22 -11.27 3.40
N LEU A 61 11.23 -9.96 3.65
CA LEU A 61 12.41 -9.10 3.54
C LEU A 61 12.72 -8.52 4.91
N ASN A 62 14.00 -8.45 5.26
CA ASN A 62 14.42 -7.66 6.40
C ASN A 62 14.47 -6.17 6.03
N PHE A 63 14.74 -5.33 7.02
CA PHE A 63 14.75 -3.87 6.87
C PHE A 63 15.71 -3.42 5.76
N TYR A 64 16.94 -3.94 5.76
CA TYR A 64 17.96 -3.52 4.80
C TYR A 64 17.63 -3.94 3.37
N ASP A 65 17.18 -5.18 3.19
CA ASP A 65 16.80 -5.68 1.87
C ASP A 65 15.59 -4.92 1.32
N PHE A 66 14.60 -4.64 2.16
CA PHE A 66 13.42 -3.87 1.76
C PHE A 66 13.81 -2.48 1.24
N PHE A 67 14.61 -1.73 2.00
CA PHE A 67 15.01 -0.38 1.58
C PHE A 67 15.96 -0.40 0.37
N ALA A 68 16.82 -1.42 0.24
CA ALA A 68 17.62 -1.59 -0.96
C ALA A 68 16.75 -1.82 -2.22
N GLU A 69 15.68 -2.61 -2.10
CA GLU A 69 14.72 -2.83 -3.20
C GLU A 69 13.84 -1.59 -3.48
N LEU A 70 13.52 -0.80 -2.46
CA LEU A 70 12.86 0.50 -2.60
C LEU A 70 13.73 1.48 -3.40
N GLU A 71 15.02 1.59 -3.06
CA GLU A 71 15.98 2.45 -3.78
C GLU A 71 16.17 2.02 -5.25
N ARG A 72 16.18 0.70 -5.50
CA ARG A 72 16.25 0.12 -6.85
C ARG A 72 14.96 0.27 -7.65
N ARG A 73 13.88 0.77 -7.03
CA ARG A 73 12.52 0.87 -7.61
C ARG A 73 11.93 -0.48 -8.00
N THR A 74 12.40 -1.56 -7.37
CA THR A 74 11.72 -2.86 -7.41
C THR A 74 10.50 -2.83 -6.50
N ILE A 75 10.49 -1.98 -5.47
CA ILE A 75 9.33 -1.74 -4.61
C ILE A 75 8.83 -0.30 -4.81
N MET A 76 7.52 -0.13 -4.90
CA MET A 76 6.86 1.19 -4.89
C MET A 76 5.97 1.35 -3.66
N ASP A 77 5.94 2.56 -3.09
CA ASP A 77 5.07 2.89 -1.96
C ASP A 77 3.62 3.09 -2.43
N ALA A 78 2.71 2.24 -1.95
CA ALA A 78 1.29 2.25 -2.26
C ALA A 78 0.41 2.56 -1.03
N ARG A 79 1.00 3.00 0.09
CA ARG A 79 0.29 3.21 1.37
C ARG A 79 -0.78 4.29 1.32
N TYR A 80 -0.68 5.23 0.39
CA TYR A 80 -1.68 6.30 0.19
C TYR A 80 -2.83 5.87 -0.73
N GLY A 81 -2.77 4.67 -1.30
CA GLY A 81 -3.75 4.19 -2.25
C GLY A 81 -3.63 4.85 -3.63
N GLY A 82 -4.45 4.38 -4.57
CA GLY A 82 -4.43 4.81 -5.96
C GLY A 82 -4.85 3.71 -6.93
N LEU A 83 -5.06 4.12 -8.18
CA LEU A 83 -5.27 3.19 -9.30
C LEU A 83 -3.95 2.54 -9.67
N VAL A 84 -3.92 1.21 -9.66
CA VAL A 84 -2.77 0.44 -10.10
C VAL A 84 -2.87 0.22 -11.61
N LEU A 85 -1.91 0.77 -12.35
CA LEU A 85 -1.77 0.55 -13.78
C LEU A 85 -0.69 -0.49 -14.06
N GLY A 86 -0.90 -1.26 -15.12
CA GLY A 86 0.05 -2.26 -15.60
C GLY A 86 -0.31 -3.69 -15.21
N ARG A 87 0.25 -4.64 -15.96
CA ARG A 87 0.10 -6.09 -15.74
C ARG A 87 -1.36 -6.58 -15.71
N ASP A 88 -2.02 -6.49 -16.87
CA ASP A 88 -3.43 -6.89 -17.05
C ASP A 88 -3.61 -8.40 -17.35
N GLY A 89 -2.53 -9.19 -17.25
CA GLY A 89 -2.50 -10.61 -17.56
C GLY A 89 -2.82 -11.50 -16.35
N PRO A 90 -3.46 -12.66 -16.54
CA PRO A 90 -3.73 -13.62 -15.45
C PRO A 90 -2.46 -14.24 -14.84
N GLU A 91 -1.30 -14.04 -15.47
CA GLU A 91 0.01 -14.57 -15.05
C GLU A 91 0.92 -13.47 -14.49
N ASP A 92 0.43 -12.23 -14.34
CA ASP A 92 1.26 -11.05 -14.07
C ASP A 92 0.81 -10.33 -12.78
N ASP A 93 0.55 -11.11 -11.75
CA ASP A 93 0.18 -10.62 -10.44
C ASP A 93 1.28 -9.71 -9.85
N ILE A 94 0.85 -8.62 -9.22
CA ILE A 94 1.69 -7.63 -8.55
C ILE A 94 1.78 -7.99 -7.06
N PRO A 95 2.95 -8.41 -6.54
CA PRO A 95 3.11 -8.80 -5.14
C PRO A 95 2.86 -7.63 -4.17
N LEU A 96 2.29 -7.93 -3.01
CA LEU A 96 2.02 -6.97 -1.94
C LEU A 96 2.88 -7.24 -0.71
N LEU A 97 3.71 -6.29 -0.34
CA LEU A 97 4.55 -6.33 0.85
C LEU A 97 3.97 -5.45 1.95
N GLN A 98 3.92 -5.97 3.17
CA GLN A 98 3.46 -5.25 4.35
C GLN A 98 4.45 -5.39 5.48
N HIS A 99 4.74 -4.29 6.18
CA HIS A 99 5.57 -4.32 7.38
C HIS A 99 4.80 -4.99 8.53
N GLN A 100 5.36 -6.06 9.11
CA GLN A 100 4.74 -6.82 10.20
C GLN A 100 5.38 -6.53 11.57
N GLY A 101 6.55 -5.88 11.59
CA GLY A 101 7.27 -5.55 12.82
C GLY A 101 8.69 -6.10 12.85
N ALA A 102 9.48 -5.65 13.82
CA ALA A 102 10.90 -5.99 13.95
C ALA A 102 11.73 -5.69 12.67
N GLY A 103 11.28 -4.74 11.83
CA GLY A 103 11.91 -4.45 10.55
C GLY A 103 11.66 -5.51 9.48
N VAL A 104 10.66 -6.37 9.65
CA VAL A 104 10.32 -7.44 8.70
C VAL A 104 9.12 -7.02 7.85
N PHE A 105 9.27 -7.23 6.54
CA PHE A 105 8.24 -7.02 5.52
C PHE A 105 7.85 -8.36 4.94
N VAL A 106 6.56 -8.61 4.80
CA VAL A 106 6.04 -9.93 4.44
C VAL A 106 5.17 -9.82 3.22
N LEU A 107 5.30 -10.80 2.32
CA LEU A 107 4.39 -10.97 1.19
C LEU A 107 3.02 -11.40 1.71
N ILE A 108 2.01 -10.53 1.59
CA ILE A 108 0.67 -10.76 2.13
C ILE A 108 -0.36 -11.16 1.07
N GLY A 109 0.01 -11.08 -0.21
CA GLY A 109 -0.88 -11.40 -1.31
C GLY A 109 -0.37 -10.81 -2.61
N ALA A 110 -1.25 -10.77 -3.60
CA ALA A 110 -0.99 -10.12 -4.86
C ALA A 110 -2.26 -9.46 -5.39
N MET A 111 -2.08 -8.57 -6.35
CA MET A 111 -3.16 -7.80 -6.98
C MET A 111 -2.90 -7.65 -8.48
N GLN A 112 -3.88 -7.15 -9.23
CA GLN A 112 -3.79 -7.02 -10.69
C GLN A 112 -3.88 -5.58 -11.16
N GLY A 113 -3.42 -5.35 -12.39
CA GLY A 113 -3.70 -4.12 -13.12
C GLY A 113 -5.20 -3.79 -13.17
N GLY A 114 -5.49 -2.50 -13.03
CA GLY A 114 -6.86 -1.97 -13.01
C GLY A 114 -7.56 -2.07 -11.65
N GLU A 115 -6.95 -2.68 -10.64
CA GLU A 115 -7.44 -2.64 -9.27
C GLU A 115 -7.07 -1.31 -8.58
N TYR A 116 -7.82 -0.95 -7.53
CA TYR A 116 -7.61 0.29 -6.79
C TYR A 116 -7.34 -0.02 -5.33
N ILE A 117 -6.27 0.56 -4.78
CA ILE A 117 -5.93 0.45 -3.36
C ILE A 117 -6.52 1.67 -2.65
N LEU A 118 -7.35 1.47 -1.62
CA LEU A 118 -7.77 2.56 -0.73
C LEU A 118 -6.72 2.76 0.37
N SER A 119 -6.57 4.00 0.83
CA SER A 119 -5.91 4.30 2.11
C SER A 119 -6.62 3.59 3.26
N GLU A 120 -5.90 3.40 4.36
CA GLU A 120 -6.42 2.81 5.60
C GLU A 120 -7.63 3.61 6.12
N GLU A 121 -7.58 4.93 6.00
CA GLU A 121 -8.61 5.87 6.46
C GLU A 121 -9.90 5.72 5.67
N ALA A 122 -9.79 5.71 4.34
CA ALA A 122 -10.93 5.52 3.46
C ALA A 122 -11.54 4.13 3.64
N THR A 123 -10.68 3.11 3.84
CA THR A 123 -11.12 1.74 4.12
C THR A 123 -11.97 1.69 5.39
N LYS A 124 -11.45 2.19 6.52
CA LYS A 124 -12.16 2.17 7.81
C LYS A 124 -13.50 2.90 7.76
N ARG A 125 -13.56 4.01 7.02
CA ARG A 125 -14.78 4.83 6.94
C ARG A 125 -15.86 4.22 6.07
N HIS A 126 -15.47 3.47 5.04
CA HIS A 126 -16.37 3.03 3.98
C HIS A 126 -16.42 1.52 3.80
N GLU A 127 -15.94 0.75 4.80
CA GLU A 127 -15.79 -0.71 4.74
C GLU A 127 -17.04 -1.43 4.24
N ALA A 128 -18.23 -1.09 4.77
CA ALA A 128 -19.49 -1.72 4.37
C ALA A 128 -19.77 -1.54 2.87
N TRP A 129 -19.67 -0.31 2.38
CA TRP A 129 -19.90 0.01 0.97
C TRP A 129 -18.84 -0.59 0.05
N LEU A 130 -17.57 -0.58 0.49
CA LEU A 130 -16.48 -1.25 -0.24
C LEU A 130 -16.74 -2.75 -0.39
N GLY A 131 -17.24 -3.40 0.66
CA GLY A 131 -17.65 -4.81 0.62
C GLY A 131 -18.75 -5.07 -0.42
N GLU A 132 -19.74 -4.18 -0.52
CA GLU A 132 -20.83 -4.28 -1.49
C GLU A 132 -20.34 -4.17 -2.93
N ILE A 133 -19.58 -3.12 -3.27
CA ILE A 133 -19.13 -2.90 -4.65
C ILE A 133 -18.09 -3.93 -5.08
N ASN A 134 -17.33 -4.52 -4.15
CA ASN A 134 -16.29 -5.49 -4.51
C ASN A 134 -16.86 -6.85 -4.98
N ALA A 135 -18.18 -7.03 -4.93
CA ALA A 135 -18.86 -8.15 -5.56
C ALA A 135 -19.04 -7.99 -7.07
N GLU A 136 -18.82 -6.79 -7.63
CA GLU A 136 -18.99 -6.52 -9.07
C GLU A 136 -18.16 -7.46 -9.96
N LYS A 137 -18.75 -7.87 -11.08
CA LYS A 137 -18.16 -8.76 -12.10
C LYS A 137 -18.55 -8.27 -13.49
N GLY A 138 -17.75 -8.61 -14.51
CA GLY A 138 -18.10 -8.36 -15.90
C GLY A 138 -16.89 -8.07 -16.75
N SER A 139 -17.06 -7.29 -17.82
CA SER A 139 -15.95 -6.71 -18.57
C SER A 139 -15.73 -5.29 -18.06
N PRO A 140 -14.53 -4.96 -17.55
CA PRO A 140 -14.27 -3.63 -17.03
C PRO A 140 -14.28 -2.64 -18.21
N PRO A 141 -15.01 -1.51 -18.14
CA PRO A 141 -14.81 -0.44 -19.10
C PRO A 141 -13.38 0.10 -18.99
N ASN A 142 -12.90 0.76 -20.05
CA ASN A 142 -11.63 1.46 -20.00
C ASN A 142 -11.70 2.57 -18.95
N ILE A 143 -10.75 2.54 -18.00
CA ILE A 143 -10.65 3.55 -16.96
C ILE A 143 -10.03 4.80 -17.57
N SER A 144 -10.72 5.93 -17.46
CA SER A 144 -10.16 7.24 -17.81
C SER A 144 -9.60 7.88 -16.53
N SER A 145 -8.30 7.72 -16.29
CA SER A 145 -7.61 8.49 -15.27
C SER A 145 -7.44 9.94 -15.71
N THR A 146 -7.55 10.88 -14.77
CA THR A 146 -7.29 12.31 -15.04
C THR A 146 -5.87 12.68 -14.60
N PRO A 147 -5.33 13.85 -15.00
CA PRO A 147 -4.04 14.32 -14.48
C PRO A 147 -4.00 14.52 -12.96
N HIS A 148 -5.17 14.58 -12.31
CA HIS A 148 -5.29 14.71 -10.86
C HIS A 148 -5.40 13.35 -10.16
N SER A 149 -5.43 12.26 -10.93
CA SER A 149 -5.61 10.94 -10.38
C SER A 149 -4.36 10.41 -9.71
N THR A 150 -4.55 9.78 -8.55
CA THR A 150 -3.45 9.08 -7.87
C THR A 150 -3.28 7.73 -8.55
N VAL A 151 -2.17 7.60 -9.28
CA VAL A 151 -1.85 6.47 -10.13
C VAL A 151 -0.53 5.85 -9.68
N ILE A 152 -0.53 4.52 -9.57
CA ILE A 152 0.65 3.69 -9.29
C ILE A 152 0.94 2.90 -10.57
N ASP A 153 1.89 3.38 -11.37
CA ASP A 153 2.25 2.75 -12.64
C ASP A 153 3.32 1.67 -12.46
N THR A 154 2.86 0.42 -12.36
CA THR A 154 3.71 -0.75 -12.14
C THR A 154 4.48 -1.19 -13.38
N ASN A 155 4.16 -0.65 -14.57
CA ASN A 155 4.95 -0.88 -15.77
C ASN A 155 6.34 -0.24 -15.68
N LEU A 156 6.52 0.70 -14.76
CA LEU A 156 7.80 1.36 -14.49
C LEU A 156 8.72 0.53 -13.59
N MET A 157 8.21 -0.55 -12.99
CA MET A 157 8.99 -1.46 -12.16
C MET A 157 9.68 -2.56 -13.00
N PRO A 158 10.84 -3.06 -12.57
CA PRO A 158 11.43 -4.26 -13.16
C PRO A 158 10.50 -5.49 -13.00
N PRO A 159 10.71 -6.56 -13.79
CA PRO A 159 9.98 -7.83 -13.62
C PRO A 159 10.06 -8.32 -12.16
N GLY A 160 8.92 -8.73 -11.61
CA GLY A 160 8.83 -9.17 -10.21
C GLY A 160 8.77 -8.05 -9.16
N GLY A 161 8.74 -6.77 -9.58
CA GLY A 161 8.53 -5.65 -8.66
C GLY A 161 7.21 -5.72 -7.89
N ALA A 162 7.20 -5.15 -6.68
CA ALA A 162 6.15 -5.29 -5.66
C ALA A 162 5.65 -3.93 -5.13
N LEU A 163 4.46 -3.92 -4.52
CA LEU A 163 3.90 -2.73 -3.88
C LEU A 163 4.00 -2.85 -2.36
N TRP A 164 4.44 -1.77 -1.72
CA TRP A 164 4.43 -1.64 -0.27
C TRP A 164 3.09 -1.05 0.19
N VAL A 165 2.33 -1.83 0.96
CA VAL A 165 1.05 -1.44 1.53
C VAL A 165 1.13 -1.25 3.05
N ALA A 166 0.23 -0.44 3.58
CA ALA A 166 0.18 -0.07 4.98
C ALA A 166 -0.28 -1.25 5.82
N TYR A 167 0.18 -1.29 7.07
CA TYR A 167 -0.29 -2.25 8.06
C TYR A 167 -1.71 -1.87 8.51
N GLY A 168 -2.62 -2.83 8.66
CA GLY A 168 -3.88 -2.59 9.38
C GLY A 168 -5.11 -2.16 8.55
N GLY A 169 -5.16 -2.48 7.26
CA GLY A 169 -6.44 -2.49 6.52
C GLY A 169 -6.56 -1.46 5.41
N GLN A 170 -5.65 -1.51 4.43
CA GLN A 170 -5.99 -1.01 3.09
C GLN A 170 -6.91 -2.03 2.40
N PHE A 171 -7.94 -1.55 1.73
CA PHE A 171 -8.84 -2.36 0.92
C PHE A 171 -8.45 -2.32 -0.55
N ILE A 172 -8.45 -3.47 -1.22
CA ILE A 172 -8.22 -3.57 -2.66
C ILE A 172 -9.57 -3.78 -3.34
N VAL A 173 -9.96 -2.80 -4.16
CA VAL A 173 -11.16 -2.86 -4.98
C VAL A 173 -10.81 -3.51 -6.31
N ASN A 174 -11.53 -4.58 -6.64
CA ASN A 174 -11.32 -5.36 -7.85
C ASN A 174 -11.51 -4.50 -9.10
N ARG A 175 -10.89 -4.92 -10.20
CA ARG A 175 -10.85 -4.14 -11.45
C ARG A 175 -12.21 -3.79 -12.05
N PHE A 176 -13.24 -4.61 -11.84
CA PHE A 176 -14.58 -4.37 -12.37
C PHE A 176 -15.27 -3.24 -11.60
N ALA A 177 -15.21 -3.32 -10.27
CA ALA A 177 -15.71 -2.28 -9.38
C ALA A 177 -14.93 -0.98 -9.57
N THR A 178 -13.59 -1.06 -9.64
CA THR A 178 -12.73 0.09 -9.90
C THR A 178 -13.13 0.79 -11.19
N ALA A 179 -13.31 0.05 -12.28
CA ALA A 179 -13.64 0.66 -13.55
C ALA A 179 -15.02 1.35 -13.57
N LYS A 180 -15.97 0.86 -12.77
CA LYS A 180 -17.31 1.45 -12.65
C LYS A 180 -17.37 2.64 -11.69
N TYR A 181 -16.61 2.59 -10.60
CA TYR A 181 -16.69 3.53 -9.48
C TYR A 181 -15.45 4.41 -9.29
N PHE A 182 -14.55 4.46 -10.29
CA PHE A 182 -13.24 5.09 -10.18
C PHE A 182 -13.24 6.50 -9.55
N HIS A 183 -14.08 7.41 -10.05
CA HIS A 183 -14.15 8.78 -9.53
C HIS A 183 -14.66 8.85 -8.08
N GLU A 184 -15.54 7.92 -7.69
CA GLU A 184 -16.04 7.84 -6.33
C GLU A 184 -14.95 7.33 -5.39
N LEU A 185 -14.25 6.27 -5.77
CA LEU A 185 -13.11 5.72 -5.03
C LEU A 185 -12.01 6.77 -4.83
N GLU A 186 -11.65 7.48 -5.91
CA GLU A 186 -10.67 8.54 -5.87
C GLU A 186 -11.07 9.67 -4.92
N ARG A 187 -12.31 10.14 -5.02
CA ARG A 187 -12.85 11.16 -4.12
C ARG A 187 -12.78 10.69 -2.67
N MET A 188 -13.26 9.49 -2.36
CA MET A 188 -13.26 8.92 -1.01
C MET A 188 -11.85 8.83 -0.43
N ASN A 189 -10.89 8.39 -1.26
CA ASN A 189 -9.50 8.24 -0.86
C ASN A 189 -8.90 9.61 -0.50
N VAL A 190 -9.07 10.60 -1.36
CA VAL A 190 -8.56 11.97 -1.15
C VAL A 190 -9.22 12.64 0.07
N THR A 191 -10.55 12.59 0.19
CA THR A 191 -11.23 13.27 1.31
C THR A 191 -10.87 12.66 2.66
N SER A 192 -10.77 11.32 2.74
CA SER A 192 -10.40 10.64 3.98
C SER A 192 -8.98 10.96 4.44
N MET A 193 -8.04 11.09 3.48
CA MET A 193 -6.66 11.52 3.78
C MET A 193 -6.59 12.97 4.26
N VAL A 194 -7.32 13.90 3.61
CA VAL A 194 -7.34 15.32 4.00
C VAL A 194 -7.89 15.49 5.42
N GLU A 195 -8.98 14.80 5.74
CA GLU A 195 -9.60 14.90 7.07
C GLU A 195 -8.69 14.32 8.16
N ARG A 196 -7.93 13.25 7.89
CA ARG A 196 -6.92 12.75 8.84
C ARG A 196 -5.89 13.84 9.16
N LEU A 197 -5.36 14.50 8.13
CA LEU A 197 -4.37 15.57 8.31
C LEU A 197 -4.93 16.74 9.14
N GLN A 198 -6.22 17.04 9.02
CA GLN A 198 -6.90 18.06 9.82
C GLN A 198 -7.13 17.63 11.27
N MET A 199 -7.37 16.34 11.53
CA MET A 199 -7.54 15.82 12.89
C MET A 199 -6.22 15.70 13.68
N VAL A 200 -5.08 15.56 12.98
CA VAL A 200 -3.74 15.48 13.60
C VAL A 200 -3.20 16.88 13.97
N ASP A 201 -3.78 17.96 13.43
CA ASP A 201 -3.35 19.35 13.67
C ASP A 201 -4.54 20.28 14.00
N PRO A 202 -5.14 20.15 15.21
CA PRO A 202 -6.26 21.00 15.62
C PRO A 202 -5.85 22.46 15.88
N ASP A 203 -4.56 22.75 16.09
CA ASP A 203 -4.05 24.07 16.48
C ASP A 203 -3.82 25.03 15.29
N ARG A 204 -4.03 24.58 14.04
CA ARG A 204 -3.81 25.42 12.86
C ARG A 204 -4.99 26.30 12.45
N GLN A 205 -6.16 26.14 13.10
CA GLN A 205 -7.36 26.92 12.75
C GLN A 205 -7.45 28.29 13.43
N ASP A 206 -6.60 28.60 14.43
CA ASP A 206 -6.71 29.86 15.20
C ASP A 206 -5.75 30.99 14.78
N GLN A 207 -5.02 30.87 13.65
CA GLN A 207 -4.04 31.90 13.24
C GLN A 207 -4.49 32.86 12.13
N HIS A 208 -5.75 32.83 11.70
CA HIS A 208 -6.30 33.81 10.77
C HIS A 208 -7.68 34.32 11.21
N THR A 209 -7.70 35.13 12.27
CA THR A 209 -8.72 36.17 12.49
C THR A 209 -8.04 37.48 12.82
#